data_AF-A0A7V9IEJ5-F1
#
_entry.id   AF-A0A7V9IEJ5-F1
#
_cell.length_a   1.000
_cell.length_b   1.000
_cell.length_c   1.000
_cell.angle_alpha   90.00
_cell.angle_beta   90.00
_cell.angle_gamma   90.00
#
_symmetry.space_group_name_H-M   'P 1'
#
loop_
_entity.id
_entity.type
_entity.pdbx_description
1 polymer ?
#
loop_
_entity_poly.entity_id
_entity_poly.type
_entity_poly.pdbx_seq_one_letter_code
_entity_poly.pdbx_strand_id
1 'polypeptide(L)'
;MMCAVIFAACGGAPAGNLTAARTVTDGLGREVGLPAEVRRAVSLAPSITEIVFAAGAGDRLVGVTSFCDHPAEIVDIAKVGDTQSPNVEAIVALEPDVVFVSTASQLQAFTDVLEGRNIAVV
;
A
#
# COMPACT_ATOMS: atom_id res chain seq x y z
N MET A 1 33.39 -18.25 32.63
CA MET A 1 31.93 -18.27 32.85
C MET A 1 31.59 -16.89 33.39
N MET A 2 31.30 -15.89 32.56
CA MET A 2 30.02 -15.69 31.90
C MET A 2 30.22 -14.80 30.65
N CYS A 3 29.90 -15.32 29.46
CA CYS A 3 29.58 -14.49 28.30
C CYS A 3 28.12 -14.05 28.45
N ALA A 4 27.84 -12.76 28.31
CA ALA A 4 26.48 -12.28 28.06
C ALA A 4 26.53 -11.13 27.06
N VAL A 5 26.55 -11.57 25.80
CA VAL A 5 25.99 -11.01 24.57
C VAL A 5 25.28 -9.66 24.74
N ILE A 6 25.89 -8.62 24.17
CA ILE A 6 25.22 -7.35 23.87
C ILE A 6 24.27 -7.64 22.69
N PHE A 7 22.96 -7.63 22.95
CA PHE A 7 21.98 -7.63 21.87
C PHE A 7 22.00 -6.24 21.21
N ALA A 8 22.63 -6.16 20.05
CA ALA A 8 22.44 -5.06 19.12
C ALA A 8 21.00 -5.13 18.60
N ALA A 9 20.11 -4.29 19.13
CA ALA A 9 18.82 -4.06 18.51
C ALA A 9 19.05 -3.27 17.22
N CYS A 10 19.04 -3.96 16.08
CA CYS A 10 18.95 -3.34 14.77
C CYS A 10 17.70 -2.45 14.71
N GLY A 11 17.88 -1.23 14.20
CA GLY A 11 16.88 -0.18 14.20
C GLY A 11 15.56 -0.56 13.54
N GLY A 12 14.47 -0.38 14.27
CA GLY A 12 13.17 -0.13 13.66
C GLY A 12 13.21 1.28 13.07
N ALA A 13 12.98 1.38 11.76
CA ALA A 13 12.66 2.66 11.14
C ALA A 13 11.45 3.28 11.86
N PRO A 14 11.38 4.62 12.00
CA PRO A 14 10.21 5.23 12.59
C PRO A 14 9.02 4.97 11.67
N ALA A 15 8.11 4.10 12.08
CA ALA A 15 6.80 3.98 11.47
C ALA A 15 6.18 5.39 11.48
N GLY A 16 5.88 5.93 10.30
CA GLY A 16 5.24 7.23 10.17
C GLY A 16 4.06 7.32 11.14
N ASN A 17 3.94 8.45 11.85
CA ASN A 17 2.86 8.70 12.81
C ASN A 17 1.51 8.79 12.09
N LEU A 18 0.98 7.64 11.71
CA LEU A 18 -0.40 7.46 11.35
C LEU A 18 -1.20 7.54 12.65
N THR A 19 -2.28 8.30 12.67
CA THR A 19 -3.31 8.13 13.71
C THR A 19 -4.07 6.83 13.39
N ALA A 20 -3.34 5.72 13.45
CA ALA A 20 -3.80 4.41 13.03
C ALA A 20 -4.80 3.89 14.06
N ALA A 21 -6.03 3.64 13.61
CA ALA A 21 -7.04 3.04 14.48
C ALA A 21 -6.81 1.53 14.66
N ARG A 22 -6.05 0.92 13.73
CA ARG A 22 -5.55 -0.46 13.84
C ARG A 22 -4.20 -0.60 13.15
N THR A 23 -3.42 -1.59 13.58
CA THR A 23 -2.15 -1.95 12.93
C THR A 23 -2.29 -3.34 12.32
N VAL A 24 -1.69 -3.55 11.16
CA VAL A 24 -1.62 -4.84 10.49
C VAL A 24 -0.17 -5.18 10.14
N THR A 25 0.16 -6.46 10.13
CA THR A 25 1.44 -6.95 9.63
C THR A 25 1.31 -7.25 8.13
N ASP A 26 2.14 -6.63 7.29
CA ASP A 26 2.14 -6.88 5.84
C ASP A 26 2.90 -8.15 5.44
N GLY A 27 2.94 -8.44 4.13
CA GLY A 27 3.62 -9.62 3.59
C GLY A 27 5.14 -9.64 3.79
N LEU A 28 5.75 -8.53 4.19
CA LEU A 28 7.17 -8.41 4.51
C LEU A 28 7.44 -8.35 6.03
N GLY A 29 6.41 -8.48 6.85
CA GLY A 29 6.52 -8.42 8.31
C GLY A 29 6.59 -6.99 8.86
N ARG A 30 6.25 -5.96 8.08
CA ARG A 30 6.20 -4.57 8.56
C ARG A 30 4.87 -4.33 9.27
N GLU A 31 4.92 -3.58 10.35
CA GLU A 31 3.73 -3.07 11.05
C GLU A 31 3.25 -1.80 10.35
N VAL A 32 2.07 -1.88 9.72
CA VAL A 32 1.47 -0.78 8.96
C VAL A 32 0.20 -0.32 9.67
N GLY A 33 0.14 0.98 9.97
CA GLY A 33 -1.06 1.60 10.51
C GLY A 33 -2.14 1.75 9.45
N LEU A 34 -3.40 1.49 9.80
CA LEU A 34 -4.55 1.70 8.93
C LEU A 34 -5.66 2.46 9.67
N PRO A 35 -6.50 3.20 8.94
CA PRO A 35 -7.73 3.74 9.52
C PRO A 35 -8.68 2.60 9.93
N ALA A 36 -9.67 2.95 10.76
CA ALA A 36 -10.68 1.98 11.21
C ALA A 36 -11.47 1.40 10.04
N GLU A 37 -11.66 2.22 9.00
CA GLU A 37 -12.35 1.87 7.77
C GLU A 37 -11.53 2.38 6.59
N VAL A 38 -11.28 1.51 5.61
CA VAL A 38 -10.67 1.87 4.33
C VAL A 38 -11.80 2.11 3.34
N ARG A 39 -11.88 3.31 2.78
CA ARG A 39 -12.89 3.72 1.80
C ARG A 39 -12.30 3.95 0.42
N ARG A 40 -11.02 4.30 0.34
CA ARG A 40 -10.30 4.62 -0.90
C ARG A 40 -9.01 3.84 -0.94
N ALA A 41 -8.88 2.96 -1.93
CA ALA A 41 -7.69 2.15 -2.13
C ALA A 41 -7.15 2.30 -3.55
N VAL A 42 -5.83 2.20 -3.70
CA VAL A 42 -5.17 2.07 -5.00
C VAL A 42 -4.48 0.72 -5.08
N SER A 43 -4.59 0.03 -6.23
CA SER A 43 -3.87 -1.21 -6.48
C SER A 43 -2.84 -1.04 -7.60
N LEU A 44 -1.58 -1.36 -7.31
CA LEU A 44 -0.48 -1.24 -8.26
C LEU A 44 -0.14 -2.55 -8.98
N ALA A 45 -1.03 -3.55 -8.98
CA ALA A 45 -0.83 -4.81 -9.70
C ALA A 45 -2.14 -5.50 -10.11
N PRO A 46 -2.20 -6.16 -11.29
CA PRO A 46 -3.38 -6.89 -11.73
C PRO A 46 -3.84 -7.95 -10.72
N SER A 47 -2.91 -8.79 -10.23
CA SER A 47 -3.24 -9.84 -9.26
C SER A 47 -3.86 -9.31 -7.96
N ILE A 48 -3.40 -8.17 -7.47
CA ILE A 48 -3.97 -7.53 -6.28
C ILE A 48 -5.36 -6.97 -6.59
N THR A 49 -5.53 -6.34 -7.75
CA THR A 49 -6.84 -5.82 -8.18
C THR A 49 -7.88 -6.94 -8.19
N GLU A 50 -7.55 -8.09 -8.79
CA GLU A 50 -8.42 -9.26 -8.83
C GLU A 50 -8.78 -9.78 -7.43
N ILE A 51 -7.80 -9.85 -6.52
CA ILE A 51 -8.01 -10.26 -5.12
C ILE A 51 -8.98 -9.30 -4.41
N VAL A 52 -8.83 -7.99 -4.60
CA VAL A 52 -9.72 -6.98 -3.97
C VAL A 52 -11.15 -7.13 -4.46
N PHE A 53 -11.35 -7.38 -5.76
CA PHE A 53 -12.67 -7.69 -6.31
C PHE A 53 -13.24 -9.00 -5.78
N ALA A 54 -12.43 -10.07 -5.74
CA ALA A 54 -12.84 -11.36 -5.20
C ALA A 54 -13.22 -11.30 -3.71
N ALA A 55 -12.61 -10.38 -2.96
CA ALA A 55 -12.94 -10.08 -1.57
C ALA A 55 -14.21 -9.23 -1.39
N GLY A 56 -14.86 -8.80 -2.48
CA GLY A 56 -16.07 -7.97 -2.45
C GLY A 56 -15.80 -6.51 -2.10
N ALA A 57 -14.57 -6.02 -2.29
CA ALA A 57 -14.15 -4.66 -1.93
C ALA A 57 -13.72 -3.82 -3.15
N GLY A 58 -14.11 -4.24 -4.36
CA GLY A 58 -13.76 -3.56 -5.62
C GLY A 58 -14.31 -2.13 -5.71
N ASP A 59 -15.43 -1.85 -5.04
CA ASP A 59 -16.06 -0.52 -4.93
C ASP A 59 -15.17 0.52 -4.20
N ARG A 60 -14.17 0.06 -3.45
CA ARG A 60 -13.20 0.91 -2.75
C ARG A 60 -12.01 1.29 -3.62
N LEU A 61 -11.82 0.66 -4.77
CA LEU A 61 -10.70 0.96 -5.65
C LEU A 61 -10.97 2.27 -6.40
N VAL A 62 -10.16 3.28 -6.09
CA VAL A 62 -10.20 4.60 -6.75
C VAL A 62 -9.10 4.76 -7.79
N GLY A 63 -8.11 3.85 -7.81
CA GLY A 63 -7.05 3.84 -8.81
C GLY A 63 -6.46 2.44 -9.02
N VAL A 64 -6.17 2.11 -10.28
CA VAL A 64 -5.48 0.88 -10.70
C VAL A 64 -4.43 1.18 -11.76
N THR A 65 -3.51 0.25 -12.01
CA THR A 65 -2.55 0.45 -13.11
C THR A 65 -3.21 0.27 -14.48
N SER A 66 -2.56 0.78 -15.52
CA SER A 66 -2.96 0.60 -16.93
C SER A 66 -2.94 -0.86 -17.39
N PHE A 67 -2.30 -1.77 -16.63
CA PHE A 67 -2.30 -3.21 -16.90
C PHE A 67 -3.47 -3.95 -16.25
N CYS A 68 -4.21 -3.31 -15.35
CA CYS A 68 -5.40 -3.91 -14.77
C CYS A 68 -6.53 -3.73 -15.79
N ASP A 69 -6.98 -4.85 -16.36
CA ASP A 69 -8.07 -4.96 -17.35
C ASP A 69 -9.20 -5.90 -16.90
N HIS A 70 -9.04 -6.57 -15.74
CA HIS A 70 -10.02 -7.48 -15.13
C HIS A 70 -10.32 -7.09 -13.66
N PRO A 71 -11.57 -7.27 -13.19
CA PRO A 71 -12.77 -7.65 -13.95
C PRO A 71 -13.36 -6.48 -14.76
N ALA A 72 -14.40 -6.71 -15.56
CA ALA A 72 -14.93 -5.69 -16.48
C ALA A 72 -15.46 -4.43 -15.77
N GLU A 73 -15.74 -4.54 -14.48
CA GLU A 73 -16.20 -3.48 -13.58
C GLU A 73 -15.15 -2.39 -13.34
N ILE A 74 -13.87 -2.61 -13.69
CA ILE A 74 -12.81 -1.61 -13.45
C ILE A 74 -12.76 -0.46 -14.46
N VAL A 75 -13.65 -0.46 -15.46
CA VAL A 75 -13.61 0.49 -16.60
C VAL A 75 -13.68 1.95 -16.13
N ASP A 76 -14.40 2.22 -15.03
CA ASP A 76 -14.57 3.56 -14.48
C ASP A 76 -13.51 3.94 -13.44
N ILE A 77 -12.57 3.04 -13.12
CA ILE A 77 -11.52 3.29 -12.12
C ILE A 77 -10.35 4.02 -12.77
N ALA A 78 -9.86 5.07 -12.11
CA ALA A 78 -8.76 5.89 -12.62
C ALA A 78 -7.50 5.05 -12.88
N LYS A 79 -6.84 5.28 -14.02
CA LYS A 79 -5.56 4.65 -14.34
C LYS A 79 -4.42 5.51 -13.81
N VAL A 80 -3.62 4.96 -12.91
CA VAL A 80 -2.52 5.67 -12.23
C VAL A 80 -1.14 5.36 -12.84
N GLY A 81 -1.10 5.09 -14.14
CA GLY A 81 0.14 4.73 -14.85
C GLY A 81 0.40 3.22 -14.89
N ASP A 82 1.62 2.85 -15.28
CA ASP A 82 2.00 1.45 -15.45
C ASP A 82 2.45 0.81 -14.13
N THR A 83 2.61 -0.52 -14.09
CA THR A 83 2.98 -1.25 -12.86
C THR A 83 4.41 -0.95 -12.39
N GLN A 84 5.36 -0.68 -13.28
CA GLN A 84 6.76 -0.42 -12.93
C GLN A 84 7.00 1.03 -12.54
N SER A 85 6.30 1.96 -13.21
CA SER A 85 6.36 3.41 -12.96
C SER A 85 4.97 4.03 -12.76
N PRO A 86 4.25 3.67 -11.68
CA PRO A 86 3.02 4.35 -11.29
C PRO A 86 3.23 5.86 -11.08
N ASN A 87 2.23 6.65 -11.47
CA ASN A 87 2.22 8.10 -11.33
C ASN A 87 1.83 8.50 -9.90
N VAL A 88 2.83 8.84 -9.08
CA VAL A 88 2.65 9.24 -7.67
C VAL A 88 1.71 10.42 -7.51
N GLU A 89 1.83 11.46 -8.35
CA GLU A 89 0.98 12.64 -8.24
C GLU A 89 -0.49 12.30 -8.54
N ALA A 90 -0.74 11.42 -9.50
CA ALA A 90 -2.09 10.91 -9.75
C ALA A 90 -2.61 10.09 -8.57
N ILE A 91 -1.77 9.24 -7.95
CA ILE A 91 -2.14 8.47 -6.75
C ILE A 91 -2.50 9.41 -5.60
N VAL A 92 -1.67 10.42 -5.33
CA VAL A 92 -1.90 11.40 -4.26
C VAL A 92 -3.16 12.22 -4.51
N ALA A 93 -3.42 12.63 -5.75
CA ALA A 93 -4.63 13.38 -6.12
C ALA A 93 -5.92 12.57 -5.92
N LEU A 94 -5.84 11.24 -5.85
CA LEU A 94 -6.96 10.38 -5.51
C LEU A 94 -7.21 10.26 -4.00
N GLU A 95 -6.39 10.87 -3.15
CA GLU A 95 -6.54 10.85 -1.69
C GLU A 95 -6.84 9.44 -1.12
N PRO A 96 -6.02 8.41 -1.42
CA PRO A 96 -6.26 7.06 -0.94
C PRO A 96 -5.93 6.92 0.54
N ASP A 97 -6.63 6.00 1.20
CA ASP A 97 -6.29 5.57 2.56
C ASP A 97 -5.12 4.58 2.54
N VAL A 98 -5.06 3.75 1.50
CA VAL A 98 -4.07 2.68 1.34
C VAL A 98 -3.69 2.47 -0.12
N VAL A 99 -2.42 2.17 -0.36
CA VAL A 99 -1.88 1.76 -1.65
C VAL A 99 -1.30 0.36 -1.52
N PHE A 100 -1.80 -0.56 -2.33
CA PHE A 100 -1.30 -1.94 -2.39
C PHE A 100 -0.23 -2.10 -3.46
N VAL A 101 0.90 -2.69 -3.09
CA VAL A 101 2.06 -2.95 -3.97
C VAL A 101 2.37 -4.44 -4.04
N SER A 102 2.98 -4.90 -5.14
CA SER A 102 3.31 -6.33 -5.34
C SER A 102 4.81 -6.61 -5.36
N THR A 103 5.65 -5.59 -5.45
CA THR A 103 7.11 -5.75 -5.52
C THR A 103 7.86 -4.90 -4.50
N ALA A 104 9.04 -5.38 -4.10
CA ALA A 104 9.94 -4.60 -3.23
C ALA A 104 10.38 -3.28 -3.87
N SER A 105 10.50 -3.22 -5.21
CA SER A 105 10.86 -1.99 -5.93
C SER A 105 9.76 -0.94 -5.85
N GLN A 106 8.50 -1.33 -6.04
CA GLN A 106 7.36 -0.43 -5.85
C GLN A 106 7.34 0.06 -4.40
N LEU A 107 7.48 -0.86 -3.45
CA LEU A 107 7.43 -0.50 -2.05
C LEU A 107 8.48 0.56 -1.69
N GLN A 108 9.73 0.34 -2.08
CA GLN A 108 10.82 1.29 -1.86
C GLN A 108 10.56 2.64 -2.52
N ALA A 109 10.00 2.65 -3.74
CA ALA A 109 9.73 3.87 -4.47
C ALA A 109 8.62 4.74 -3.84
N PHE A 110 7.65 4.12 -3.18
CA PHE A 110 6.44 4.81 -2.73
C PHE A 110 6.37 5.09 -1.23
N THR A 111 7.02 4.26 -0.39
CA THR A 111 6.89 4.34 1.07
C THR A 111 7.20 5.75 1.58
N ASP A 112 8.39 6.29 1.27
CA ASP A 112 8.84 7.59 1.79
C ASP A 112 7.90 8.74 1.40
N VAL A 113 7.38 8.72 0.17
CA VAL A 113 6.56 9.80 -0.38
C VAL A 113 5.12 9.74 0.13
N LEU A 114 4.54 8.54 0.18
CA LEU A 114 3.12 8.36 0.53
C LEU A 114 2.90 8.34 2.04
N GLU A 115 3.79 7.72 2.82
CA GLU A 115 3.66 7.74 4.28
C GLU A 115 3.88 9.15 4.83
N GLY A 116 4.75 9.95 4.20
CA GLY A 116 4.89 11.38 4.51
C GLY A 116 3.61 12.21 4.29
N ARG A 117 2.63 11.66 3.59
CA ARG A 117 1.29 12.24 3.35
C ARG A 117 0.18 11.49 4.10
N ASN A 118 0.53 10.64 5.07
CA ASN A 118 -0.39 9.85 5.88
C ASN A 118 -1.23 8.86 5.05
N ILE A 119 -0.62 8.29 4.01
CA ILE A 119 -1.19 7.23 3.16
C ILE A 119 -0.43 5.94 3.47
N ALA A 120 -1.14 4.86 3.80
CA ALA A 120 -0.51 3.57 4.10
C ALA A 120 -0.05 2.85 2.82
N VAL A 121 1.11 2.18 2.86
CA VAL A 121 1.62 1.36 1.74
C VAL A 121 1.81 -0.08 2.21
N VAL A 122 1.08 -1.02 1.59
CA VAL A 122 0.99 -2.44 1.97
C VAL A 122 1.42 -3.34 0.83
#